data_AF-A0A847YUK1-F1
#
_entry.id   AF-A0A847YUK1-F1
#
_cell.length_a   1.000
_cell.length_b   1.000
_cell.length_c   1.000
_cell.angle_alpha   90.00
_cell.angle_beta   90.00
_cell.angle_gamma   90.00
#
_symmetry.space_group_name_H-M   'P 1'
#
loop_
_entity.id
_entity.type
_entity.pdbx_description
1 polymer ?
#
loop_
_entity_poly.entity_id
_entity_poly.type
_entity_poly.pdbx_seq_one_letter_code
_entity_poly.pdbx_strand_id
1 'polypeptide(L)'
;MKVIGLLMPRYGKRKNGEYYAKAKLEQYCENVINYKNRDEIASFNPDWVIVLCDDEIFSPRMDYMFNSLILNDYVNIWTSKCLYFWDSEDVYRIDGLWGNMNFPIMYRFIPEIDYQWKENNLIPCNQPGPTEDSSVPLFSYTNLTESRRMRNYRNFMLTKDYNNHITKMHYKSLFDDEIRLERWIN
;
A
#
# COMPACT_ATOMS: atom_id res chain seq x y z
N MET A 1 13.55 -1.20 18.76
CA MET A 1 13.36 -0.74 17.38
C MET A 1 11.94 -0.22 17.27
N LYS A 2 11.82 1.05 16.90
CA LYS A 2 10.58 1.80 16.86
C LYS A 2 10.03 1.80 15.45
N VAL A 3 8.81 1.31 15.31
CA VAL A 3 8.11 1.24 14.02
C VAL A 3 6.82 2.03 14.13
N ILE A 4 6.56 2.89 13.14
CA ILE A 4 5.30 3.62 13.03
C ILE A 4 4.57 3.25 11.74
N GLY A 5 3.24 3.32 11.79
CA GLY A 5 2.38 3.10 10.65
C GLY A 5 1.94 4.42 10.05
N LEU A 6 1.96 4.53 8.72
CA LEU A 6 1.43 5.63 7.95
C LEU A 6 0.23 5.13 7.15
N LEU A 7 -0.96 5.55 7.57
CA LEU A 7 -2.21 5.17 6.94
C LEU A 7 -2.59 6.19 5.87
N MET A 8 -2.53 5.77 4.60
CA MET A 8 -2.91 6.59 3.46
C MET A 8 -4.37 6.36 3.06
N PRO A 9 -5.27 7.32 3.26
CA PRO A 9 -6.65 7.20 2.79
C PRO A 9 -6.70 7.35 1.27
N ARG A 10 -7.13 6.32 0.52
CA ARG A 10 -7.33 6.42 -0.94
C ARG A 10 -8.74 6.82 -1.32
N TYR A 11 -9.74 6.37 -0.56
CA TYR A 11 -11.15 6.64 -0.86
C TYR A 11 -11.88 7.04 0.43
N GLY A 12 -12.81 7.99 0.33
CA GLY A 12 -13.55 8.51 1.48
C GLY A 12 -14.08 7.38 2.38
N LYS A 13 -14.06 7.64 3.70
CA LYS A 13 -14.42 6.71 4.79
C LYS A 13 -15.49 5.68 4.38
N ARG A 14 -15.24 4.41 4.70
CA ARG A 14 -16.31 3.38 4.68
C ARG A 14 -17.51 3.84 5.52
N LYS A 15 -18.72 3.43 5.13
CA LYS A 15 -19.97 3.71 5.88
C LYS A 15 -19.91 3.25 7.35
N ASN A 16 -19.06 2.27 7.64
CA ASN A 16 -18.85 1.61 8.92
C ASN A 16 -17.50 1.98 9.57
N GLY A 17 -16.74 2.94 9.02
CA GLY A 17 -15.62 3.58 9.71
C GLY A 17 -14.31 2.80 9.87
N GLU A 18 -14.29 1.48 9.68
CA GLU A 18 -13.09 0.65 9.91
C GLU A 18 -12.25 0.42 8.64
N TYR A 19 -10.99 0.84 8.69
CA TYR A 19 -9.99 0.60 7.67
C TYR A 19 -9.32 -0.76 7.91
N TYR A 20 -9.25 -1.64 6.90
CA TYR A 20 -8.57 -2.94 7.05
C TYR A 20 -7.11 -2.76 7.45
N ALA A 21 -6.46 -1.73 6.91
CA ALA A 21 -5.07 -1.41 7.18
C ALA A 21 -4.82 -0.96 8.62
N LYS A 22 -5.75 -0.22 9.26
CA LYS A 22 -5.45 0.41 10.55
C LYS A 22 -5.18 -0.64 11.64
N ALA A 23 -6.10 -1.59 11.81
CA ALA A 23 -5.94 -2.67 12.78
C ALA A 23 -4.68 -3.51 12.51
N LYS A 24 -4.32 -3.68 11.22
CA LYS A 24 -3.09 -4.37 10.83
C LYS A 24 -1.83 -3.57 11.13
N LEU A 25 -1.82 -2.27 10.92
CA LEU A 25 -0.69 -1.42 11.32
C LEU A 25 -0.51 -1.42 12.84
N GLU A 26 -1.60 -1.38 13.62
CA GLU A 26 -1.54 -1.42 15.09
C GLU A 26 -0.94 -2.73 15.64
N GLN A 27 -0.87 -3.81 14.83
CA GLN A 27 -0.18 -5.05 15.19
C GLN A 27 1.35 -4.91 15.13
N TYR A 28 1.88 -4.07 14.25
CA TYR A 28 3.31 -3.96 13.96
C TYR A 28 3.93 -2.63 14.43
N CYS A 29 3.09 -1.64 14.73
CA CYS A 29 3.53 -0.26 14.94
C CYS A 29 3.11 0.25 16.32
N GLU A 30 4.02 0.99 16.97
CA GLU A 30 3.73 1.65 18.25
C GLU A 30 2.69 2.77 18.09
N ASN A 31 2.67 3.41 16.93
CA ASN A 31 1.76 4.50 16.59
C ASN A 31 1.31 4.37 15.13
N VAL A 32 0.08 4.79 14.84
CA VAL A 32 -0.45 4.88 13.48
C VAL A 32 -0.88 6.32 13.20
N ILE A 33 -0.25 6.93 12.21
CA ILE A 33 -0.43 8.32 11.83
C ILE A 33 -1.20 8.37 10.51
N ASN A 34 -2.09 9.35 10.36
CA ASN A 34 -2.73 9.61 9.07
C ASN A 34 -1.73 10.25 8.11
N TYR A 35 -1.72 9.85 6.83
CA TYR A 35 -0.83 10.41 5.81
C TYR A 35 -0.87 11.95 5.71
N LYS A 36 -2.01 12.58 6.03
CA LYS A 36 -2.12 14.05 6.07
C LYS A 36 -1.21 14.70 7.12
N ASN A 37 -0.83 13.95 8.14
CA ASN A 37 0.02 14.36 9.26
C ASN A 37 1.44 13.78 9.15
N ARG A 38 1.89 13.38 7.95
CA ARG A 38 3.21 12.77 7.74
C ARG A 38 4.38 13.65 8.21
N ASP A 39 4.20 14.96 8.32
CA ASP A 39 5.22 15.87 8.85
C ASP A 39 5.49 15.62 10.35
N GLU A 40 4.56 14.98 11.07
CA GLU A 40 4.72 14.58 12.47
C GLU A 40 5.64 13.36 12.64
N ILE A 41 5.94 12.59 11.57
CA ILE A 41 6.74 11.36 11.64
C ILE A 41 8.06 11.56 12.37
N ALA A 42 8.77 12.66 12.06
CA ALA A 42 10.06 12.96 12.67
C ALA A 42 9.97 13.14 14.20
N SER A 43 8.84 13.63 14.72
CA SER A 43 8.64 13.79 16.18
C SER A 43 8.62 12.46 16.93
N PHE A 44 8.34 11.36 16.24
CA PHE A 44 8.38 10.02 16.82
C PHE A 44 9.78 9.41 16.77
N ASN A 45 10.73 9.95 15.99
CA ASN A 45 12.06 9.36 15.78
C ASN A 45 12.02 7.83 15.55
N PRO A 46 11.25 7.35 14.55
CA PRO A 46 11.16 5.92 14.26
C PRO A 46 12.45 5.40 13.64
N ASP A 47 12.65 4.08 13.69
CA ASP A 47 13.65 3.38 12.86
C ASP A 47 13.04 3.03 11.49
N TRP A 48 11.76 2.64 11.48
CA TRP A 48 11.02 2.24 10.29
C TRP A 48 9.64 2.87 10.23
N VAL A 49 9.20 3.15 9.01
CA VAL A 49 7.83 3.58 8.70
C VAL A 49 7.21 2.54 7.78
N ILE A 50 6.08 1.96 8.20
CA ILE A 50 5.24 1.09 7.37
C ILE A 50 4.16 1.94 6.71
N VAL A 51 3.91 1.76 5.41
CA VAL A 51 2.88 2.50 4.69
C VAL A 51 1.85 1.52 4.14
N LEU A 52 0.57 1.80 4.40
CA LEU A 52 -0.54 1.06 3.81
C LEU A 52 -1.63 2.02 3.37
N CYS A 53 -2.27 1.73 2.24
CA CYS A 53 -3.55 2.33 1.94
C CYS A 53 -4.67 1.68 2.74
N ASP A 54 -5.74 2.43 2.94
CA ASP A 54 -6.81 2.07 3.86
C ASP A 54 -7.63 0.82 3.48
N ASP A 55 -7.48 0.38 2.25
CA ASP A 55 -8.04 -0.83 1.65
C ASP A 55 -7.00 -1.91 1.36
N GLU A 56 -5.81 -1.83 1.95
CA GLU A 56 -4.73 -2.80 1.81
C GLU A 56 -4.40 -3.47 3.15
N ILE A 57 -3.94 -4.71 3.12
CA ILE A 57 -3.33 -5.41 4.26
C ILE A 57 -2.15 -6.24 3.78
N PHE A 58 -1.22 -6.56 4.68
CA PHE A 58 -0.23 -7.59 4.38
C PHE A 58 -0.85 -8.98 4.42
N SER A 59 -0.29 -9.87 3.60
CA SER A 59 -0.53 -11.30 3.75
C SER A 59 -0.08 -11.82 5.13
N PRO A 60 -0.63 -12.96 5.60
CA PRO A 60 -0.20 -13.58 6.86
C PRO A 60 1.32 -13.85 6.95
N ARG A 61 2.00 -13.95 5.80
CA ARG A 61 3.46 -14.11 5.73
C ARG A 61 4.22 -12.98 6.45
N MET A 62 3.63 -11.80 6.55
CA MET A 62 4.21 -10.66 7.28
C MET A 62 4.49 -11.00 8.74
N ASP A 63 3.62 -11.76 9.41
CA ASP A 63 3.79 -12.12 10.82
C ASP A 63 5.10 -12.90 11.06
N TYR A 64 5.51 -13.69 10.07
CA TYR A 64 6.75 -14.47 10.12
C TYR A 64 7.97 -13.68 9.65
N MET A 65 7.79 -12.78 8.68
CA MET A 65 8.91 -12.05 8.06
C MET A 65 9.23 -10.74 8.75
N PHE A 66 8.30 -10.16 9.51
CA PHE A 66 8.39 -8.79 10.01
C PHE A 66 9.74 -8.51 10.69
N ASN A 67 10.13 -9.33 11.67
CA ASN A 67 11.40 -9.16 12.38
C ASN A 67 12.61 -9.20 11.45
N SER A 68 12.64 -10.11 10.46
CA SER A 68 13.73 -10.18 9.49
C SER A 68 13.81 -8.96 8.59
N LEU A 69 12.67 -8.34 8.25
CA LEU A 69 12.63 -7.12 7.44
C LEU A 69 13.20 -5.93 8.19
N ILE A 70 12.80 -5.74 9.45
CA ILE A 70 13.19 -4.56 10.25
C ILE A 70 14.61 -4.67 10.81
N LEU A 71 15.13 -5.88 11.05
CA LEU A 71 16.50 -6.11 11.52
C LEU A 71 17.54 -6.14 10.39
N ASN A 72 17.14 -5.96 9.12
CA ASN A 72 18.08 -5.96 8.00
C ASN A 72 18.72 -4.57 7.81
N ASP A 73 20.01 -4.46 8.12
CA ASP A 73 20.79 -3.23 8.04
C ASP A 73 21.22 -2.80 6.64
N TYR A 74 21.01 -3.64 5.64
CA TYR A 74 21.41 -3.38 4.27
C TYR A 74 20.26 -2.91 3.38
N VAL A 75 19.05 -2.73 3.91
CA VAL A 75 17.86 -2.33 3.14
C VAL A 75 17.24 -1.09 3.75
N ASN A 76 16.92 -0.12 2.89
CA ASN A 76 16.26 1.12 3.28
C ASN A 76 14.82 1.21 2.77
N ILE A 77 14.45 0.46 1.73
CA ILE A 77 13.08 0.43 1.22
C ILE A 77 12.70 -1.03 0.96
N TRP A 78 11.59 -1.47 1.56
CA TRP A 78 10.97 -2.74 1.22
C TRP A 78 9.80 -2.50 0.28
N THR A 79 9.78 -3.26 -0.81
CA THR A 79 8.68 -3.29 -1.77
C THR A 79 7.93 -4.61 -1.67
N SER A 80 6.70 -4.62 -2.17
CA SER A 80 5.85 -5.79 -2.16
C SER A 80 5.03 -5.86 -3.44
N LYS A 81 4.89 -7.08 -3.97
CA LYS A 81 3.90 -7.38 -5.00
C LYS A 81 2.49 -7.21 -4.42
N CYS A 82 1.73 -6.31 -5.03
CA CYS A 82 0.33 -6.08 -4.67
C CYS A 82 -0.59 -7.00 -5.48
N LEU A 83 -1.41 -7.78 -4.76
CA LEU A 83 -2.42 -8.66 -5.30
C LEU A 83 -3.77 -7.94 -5.22
N TYR A 84 -4.29 -7.52 -6.36
CA TYR A 84 -5.59 -6.88 -6.45
C TYR A 84 -6.69 -7.93 -6.51
N PHE A 85 -7.37 -8.14 -5.39
CA PHE A 85 -8.46 -9.11 -5.32
C PHE A 85 -9.64 -8.72 -6.22
N TRP A 86 -10.31 -9.74 -6.74
CA TRP A 86 -11.36 -9.64 -7.74
C TRP A 86 -12.48 -10.63 -7.44
N ASP A 87 -13.66 -10.09 -7.15
CA ASP A 87 -14.93 -10.72 -6.78
C ASP A 87 -14.91 -11.55 -5.49
N SER A 88 -13.75 -12.05 -5.06
CA SER A 88 -13.53 -12.82 -3.83
C SER A 88 -12.15 -12.53 -3.22
N GLU A 89 -11.99 -12.74 -1.91
CA GLU A 89 -10.77 -12.39 -1.17
C GLU A 89 -9.61 -13.40 -1.34
N ASP A 90 -9.79 -14.40 -2.19
CA ASP A 90 -8.80 -15.42 -2.52
C ASP A 90 -8.51 -15.48 -4.04
N VAL A 91 -9.08 -14.59 -4.84
CA VAL A 91 -8.87 -14.54 -6.28
C VAL A 91 -8.36 -13.16 -6.66
N TYR A 92 -7.21 -13.07 -7.32
CA TYR A 92 -6.61 -11.81 -7.73
C TYR A 92 -6.32 -11.78 -9.22
N ARG A 93 -6.26 -10.57 -9.77
CA ARG A 93 -5.94 -10.34 -11.18
C ARG A 93 -4.45 -10.50 -11.43
N ILE A 94 -4.09 -11.25 -12.46
CA ILE A 94 -2.68 -11.55 -12.83
C ILE A 94 -2.24 -10.96 -14.15
N ASP A 95 -3.16 -10.39 -14.90
CA ASP A 95 -2.89 -9.82 -16.21
C ASP A 95 -2.86 -8.29 -16.22
N GLY A 96 -2.42 -7.80 -17.37
CA GLY A 96 -2.50 -6.39 -17.74
C GLY A 96 -1.89 -5.48 -16.68
N LEU A 97 -2.68 -4.48 -16.30
CA LEU A 97 -2.25 -3.32 -15.53
C LEU A 97 -2.32 -3.53 -14.01
N TRP A 98 -3.06 -4.54 -13.55
CA TRP A 98 -3.22 -4.82 -12.12
C TRP A 98 -2.42 -6.04 -11.63
N GLY A 99 -1.86 -6.87 -12.52
CA GLY A 99 -1.25 -8.15 -12.16
C GLY A 99 0.21 -8.16 -11.68
N ASN A 100 0.97 -7.07 -11.85
CA ASN A 100 2.42 -7.05 -11.59
C ASN A 100 2.91 -5.69 -11.05
N MET A 101 2.20 -5.14 -10.07
CA MET A 101 2.59 -3.87 -9.46
C MET A 101 3.32 -4.12 -8.14
N ASN A 102 4.54 -3.59 -8.05
CA ASN A 102 5.28 -3.53 -6.79
C ASN A 102 5.10 -2.15 -6.17
N PHE A 103 4.82 -2.12 -4.87
CA PHE A 103 4.65 -0.89 -4.11
C PHE A 103 5.64 -0.85 -2.95
N PRO A 104 6.20 0.33 -2.61
CA PRO A 104 6.92 0.49 -1.36
C PRO A 104 5.93 0.30 -0.20
N ILE A 105 6.30 -0.57 0.73
CA ILE A 105 5.49 -0.89 1.91
C ILE A 105 6.16 -0.45 3.20
N MET A 106 7.48 -0.29 3.19
CA MET A 106 8.25 0.17 4.35
C MET A 106 9.46 0.96 3.89
N TYR A 107 9.85 1.95 4.70
CA TYR A 107 11.14 2.61 4.53
C TYR A 107 11.81 2.88 5.86
N ARG A 108 13.15 2.84 5.85
CA ARG A 108 13.99 3.20 7.00
C ARG A 108 14.00 4.71 7.15
N PHE A 109 13.68 5.18 8.34
CA PHE A 109 13.75 6.60 8.68
C PHE A 109 15.20 6.97 9.00
N ILE A 110 15.70 8.03 8.34
CA ILE A 110 17.07 8.52 8.49
C ILE A 110 16.94 9.98 8.96
N PRO A 111 17.23 10.28 10.24
CA PRO A 111 16.98 11.60 10.85
C PRO A 111 17.66 12.76 10.12
N GLU A 112 18.77 12.52 9.43
CA GLU A 112 19.55 13.52 8.72
C GLU A 112 18.92 13.97 7.40
N ILE A 113 17.85 13.30 6.94
CA ILE A 113 17.21 13.59 5.66
C ILE A 113 16.06 14.58 5.85
N ASP A 114 16.11 15.67 5.09
CA ASP A 114 14.96 16.55 4.90
C ASP A 114 13.97 15.93 3.91
N TYR A 115 12.97 15.22 4.43
CA TYR A 115 12.06 14.41 3.62
C TYR A 115 11.12 15.25 2.74
N GLN A 116 11.18 15.01 1.43
CA GLN A 116 10.36 15.68 0.43
C GLN A 116 9.17 14.80 0.05
N TRP A 117 7.96 15.32 0.21
CA TRP A 117 6.74 14.62 -0.14
C TRP A 117 6.11 15.19 -1.40
N LYS A 118 5.78 14.30 -2.34
CA LYS A 118 4.90 14.62 -3.46
C LYS A 118 3.49 14.14 -3.15
N GLU A 119 2.50 14.82 -3.70
CA GLU A 119 1.11 14.40 -3.56
C GLU A 119 0.93 12.98 -4.10
N ASN A 120 0.14 12.17 -3.39
CA ASN A 120 -0.18 10.79 -3.71
C ASN A 120 1.00 9.78 -3.74
N ASN A 121 2.22 10.18 -3.34
CA ASN A 121 3.30 9.23 -3.13
C ASN A 121 3.14 8.48 -1.79
N LEU A 122 3.46 7.18 -1.77
CA LEU A 122 3.40 6.38 -0.54
C LEU A 122 4.57 6.69 0.42
N ILE A 123 5.74 7.00 -0.13
CA ILE A 123 6.96 7.31 0.62
C ILE A 123 7.57 8.65 0.14
N PRO A 124 8.47 9.28 0.91
CA PRO A 124 9.16 10.49 0.47
C PRO A 124 9.86 10.28 -0.87
N CYS A 125 9.77 11.25 -1.79
CA CYS A 125 10.35 11.11 -3.13
C CYS A 125 11.88 11.14 -3.15
N ASN A 126 12.51 11.57 -2.06
CA ASN A 126 13.95 11.57 -1.86
C ASN A 126 14.42 10.48 -0.86
N GLN A 127 13.57 9.48 -0.54
CA GLN A 127 14.00 8.35 0.28
C GLN A 127 15.14 7.60 -0.43
N PRO A 128 16.33 7.47 0.19
CA PRO A 128 17.44 6.76 -0.41
C PRO A 128 17.20 5.25 -0.38
N GLY A 129 17.72 4.56 -1.40
CA GLY A 129 17.86 3.12 -1.39
C GLY A 129 18.98 2.66 -0.44
N PRO A 130 19.32 1.36 -0.45
CA PRO A 130 18.86 0.35 -1.42
C PRO A 130 17.41 -0.11 -1.19
N THR A 131 16.79 -0.56 -2.28
CA THR A 131 15.40 -1.03 -2.36
C THR A 131 15.40 -2.52 -2.67
N GLU A 132 14.64 -3.30 -1.92
CA GLU A 132 14.53 -4.75 -2.10
C GLU A 132 13.06 -5.22 -2.08
N ASP A 133 12.81 -6.40 -2.65
CA ASP A 133 11.52 -7.09 -2.56
C ASP A 133 11.41 -7.81 -1.20
N SER A 134 10.33 -7.56 -0.47
CA SER A 134 10.08 -8.14 0.85
C SER A 134 9.68 -9.62 0.80
N SER A 135 9.28 -10.13 -0.36
CA SER A 135 8.60 -11.43 -0.54
C SER A 135 7.34 -11.61 0.29
N VAL A 136 6.80 -10.52 0.87
CA VAL A 136 5.53 -10.49 1.59
C VAL A 136 4.49 -9.85 0.68
N PRO A 137 3.53 -10.61 0.13
CA PRO A 137 2.47 -10.02 -0.68
C PRO A 137 1.63 -9.00 0.07
N LEU A 138 1.24 -7.95 -0.64
CA LEU A 138 0.28 -6.95 -0.20
C LEU A 138 -1.08 -7.28 -0.83
N PHE A 139 -2.11 -7.42 -0.03
CA PHE A 139 -3.47 -7.67 -0.49
C PHE A 139 -4.22 -6.37 -0.65
N SER A 140 -4.71 -6.09 -1.84
CA SER A 140 -5.53 -4.92 -2.13
C SER A 140 -6.98 -5.31 -2.34
N TYR A 141 -7.85 -4.69 -1.56
CA TYR A 141 -9.29 -4.79 -1.69
C TYR A 141 -9.88 -3.66 -2.54
N THR A 142 -9.03 -2.83 -3.17
CA THR A 142 -9.45 -1.64 -3.92
C THR A 142 -10.52 -1.97 -4.96
N ASN A 143 -10.36 -3.09 -5.68
CA ASN A 143 -11.19 -3.50 -6.81
C ASN A 143 -12.01 -4.78 -6.54
N LEU A 144 -12.09 -5.21 -5.27
CA LEU A 144 -12.68 -6.49 -4.88
C LEU A 144 -14.09 -6.69 -5.47
N THR A 145 -14.98 -5.70 -5.35
CA THR A 145 -16.36 -5.85 -5.85
C THR A 145 -16.61 -4.96 -7.04
N GLU A 146 -17.53 -5.36 -7.91
CA GLU A 146 -17.97 -4.55 -9.05
C GLU A 146 -18.36 -3.12 -8.62
N SER A 147 -19.09 -2.99 -7.51
CA SER A 147 -19.46 -1.69 -6.94
C SER A 147 -18.25 -0.83 -6.59
N ARG A 148 -17.16 -1.42 -6.06
CA ARG A 148 -15.92 -0.70 -5.80
C ARG A 148 -15.22 -0.30 -7.09
N ARG A 149 -15.14 -1.19 -8.09
CA ARG A 149 -14.57 -0.89 -9.41
C ARG A 149 -15.30 0.28 -10.09
N MET A 150 -16.63 0.25 -10.11
CA MET A 150 -17.47 1.33 -10.62
C MET A 150 -17.24 2.65 -9.88
N ARG A 151 -17.13 2.61 -8.54
CA ARG A 151 -16.83 3.80 -7.74
C ARG A 151 -15.45 4.37 -8.07
N ASN A 152 -14.43 3.53 -8.15
CA ASN A 152 -13.06 3.95 -8.44
C ASN A 152 -12.98 4.58 -9.85
N TYR A 153 -13.64 3.97 -10.84
CA TYR A 153 -13.76 4.54 -12.17
C TYR A 153 -14.47 5.90 -12.18
N ARG A 154 -15.61 6.04 -11.47
CA ARG A 154 -16.32 7.33 -11.36
C ARG A 154 -15.44 8.40 -10.71
N ASN A 155 -14.75 8.06 -9.62
CA ASN A 155 -13.85 8.98 -8.93
C ASN A 155 -12.72 9.45 -9.87
N PHE A 156 -12.15 8.54 -10.66
CA PHE A 156 -11.17 8.87 -11.69
C PHE A 156 -11.75 9.83 -12.74
N MET A 157 -12.96 9.56 -13.25
CA MET A 157 -13.60 10.42 -14.26
C MET A 157 -13.89 11.85 -13.74
N LEU A 158 -14.14 12.01 -12.44
CA LEU A 158 -14.40 13.30 -11.81
C LEU A 158 -13.13 14.11 -11.55
N THR A 159 -12.12 13.46 -10.98
CA THR A 159 -10.88 14.13 -10.58
C THR A 159 -9.94 14.36 -11.76
N LYS A 160 -9.99 13.47 -12.77
CA LYS A 160 -8.99 13.36 -13.85
C LYS A 160 -7.56 13.29 -13.33
N ASP A 161 -7.40 12.98 -12.05
CA ASP A 161 -6.13 13.02 -11.36
C ASP A 161 -5.43 11.69 -11.56
N TYR A 162 -4.13 11.77 -11.81
CA TYR A 162 -3.30 10.60 -12.06
C TYR A 162 -2.47 10.35 -10.81
N ASN A 163 -2.68 9.21 -10.16
CA ASN A 163 -1.64 8.69 -9.29
C ASN A 163 -0.48 8.25 -10.17
N ASN A 164 0.76 8.55 -9.78
CA ASN A 164 1.96 8.28 -10.59
C ASN A 164 2.08 6.81 -11.09
N HIS A 165 1.40 5.88 -10.41
CA HIS A 165 1.41 4.45 -10.73
C HIS A 165 0.13 3.94 -11.44
N ILE A 166 -0.96 4.72 -11.49
CA ILE A 166 -2.26 4.28 -12.01
C ILE A 166 -2.69 5.20 -13.15
N THR A 167 -2.71 4.65 -14.36
CA THR A 167 -3.02 5.42 -15.59
C THR A 167 -4.50 5.32 -15.97
N LYS A 168 -4.93 6.16 -16.94
CA LYS A 168 -6.27 6.03 -17.56
C LYS A 168 -6.55 4.62 -18.07
N MET A 169 -5.53 3.90 -18.52
CA MET A 169 -5.69 2.52 -18.98
C MET A 169 -6.05 1.57 -17.83
N HIS A 170 -5.53 1.79 -16.62
CA HIS A 170 -5.86 0.97 -15.45
C HIS A 170 -7.36 1.07 -15.16
N TYR A 171 -7.89 2.29 -15.12
CA TYR A 171 -9.30 2.54 -14.88
C TYR A 171 -10.19 1.98 -15.99
N LYS A 172 -9.78 2.07 -17.25
CA LYS A 172 -10.51 1.43 -18.36
C LYS A 172 -10.54 -0.10 -18.22
N SER A 173 -9.43 -0.71 -17.81
CA SER A 173 -9.34 -2.16 -17.63
C SER A 173 -10.21 -2.70 -16.49
N LEU A 174 -10.80 -1.85 -15.64
CA LEU A 174 -11.73 -2.28 -14.59
C LEU A 174 -13.01 -2.95 -15.13
N PHE A 175 -13.31 -2.74 -16.41
CA PHE A 175 -14.45 -3.31 -17.14
C PHE A 175 -14.00 -4.17 -18.31
N ASP A 176 -12.78 -4.68 -18.24
CA ASP A 176 -12.31 -5.67 -19.18
C ASP A 176 -13.02 -7.00 -18.89
N ASP A 177 -13.57 -7.63 -19.93
CA ASP A 177 -14.25 -8.92 -19.82
C ASP A 177 -13.26 -10.08 -20.02
N GLU A 178 -12.07 -9.81 -20.58
CA GLU A 178 -11.04 -10.82 -20.87
C GLU A 178 -9.97 -10.87 -19.76
N ILE A 179 -10.40 -10.86 -18.50
CA ILE A 179 -9.47 -10.90 -17.37
C ILE A 179 -8.99 -12.31 -17.04
N ARG A 180 -7.72 -12.38 -16.63
CA ARG A 180 -7.07 -13.56 -16.09
C ARG A 180 -6.94 -13.39 -14.59
N LEU A 181 -7.48 -14.37 -13.89
CA LEU A 181 -7.49 -14.44 -12.45
C LEU A 181 -6.70 -15.67 -11.99
N GLU A 182 -6.06 -15.54 -10.84
CA GLU A 182 -5.40 -16.63 -10.13
C GLU A 182 -5.94 -16.70 -8.71
N ARG A 183 -6.00 -17.91 -8.17
CA ARG A 183 -6.37 -18.13 -6.77
C ARG A 183 -5.12 -18.03 -5.90
N TRP A 184 -5.17 -17.22 -4.85
CA TRP A 184 -4.16 -17.22 -3.80
C TRP A 184 -4.25 -18.52 -3.00
N ILE A 185 -3.20 -19.34 -3.10
CA ILE A 185 -3.05 -20.57 -2.32
C ILE A 185 -1.90 -20.31 -1.35
N ASN A 186 -2.23 -20.26 -0.06
CA ASN A 186 -1.27 -20.01 1.01
C ASN A 186 -0.54 -21.29 1.42
#